data_AF-A0A9X2CMI4-F1
#
_entry.id   AF-A0A9X2CMI4-F1
#
_cell.length_a   1.000
_cell.length_b   1.000
_cell.length_c   1.000
_cell.angle_alpha   90.00
_cell.angle_beta   90.00
_cell.angle_gamma   90.00
#
_symmetry.space_group_name_H-M   'P 1'
#
loop_
_entity.id
_entity.type
_entity.pdbx_description
1 polymer ?
#
loop_
_entity_poly.entity_id
_entity_poly.type
_entity_poly.pdbx_seq_one_letter_code
_entity_poly.pdbx_strand_id
1 'polypeptide(L)'
;MAKFNLKALTLCGAKTRSGEPCKRYGNKTNGRCKLHGGRSTGAKTKEGKLKVRLNPLLNSFSWFVDNHFELKITKEIANNAMAAYINLKELSHSNQKTAYTNAMTIVEEFRVELETLKYYIAEYEGSDALVLIQSALDHYYKDKGSEHLYFHVHTPMYPAPLFNQSLLSNAQHKKHIEWDIKTLSKKGMFYSGRFKQSDNMRELKKRIKDLQTIATE
;
A
#
# COMPACT_ATOMS: atom_id res chain seq x y z
N MET A 1 14.07 41.96 13.62
CA MET A 1 12.78 41.25 13.78
C MET A 1 13.04 39.74 13.64
N ALA A 2 12.67 38.93 14.64
CA ALA A 2 12.85 37.49 14.56
C ALA A 2 12.02 36.96 13.37
N LYS A 3 12.70 36.46 12.34
CA LYS A 3 12.13 36.04 11.05
C LYS A 3 11.07 34.93 11.18
N PHE A 4 10.91 34.33 12.37
CA PHE A 4 9.96 33.26 12.67
C PHE A 4 9.41 33.37 14.10
N ASN A 5 8.07 33.36 14.24
CA ASN A 5 7.39 33.22 15.54
C ASN A 5 7.35 31.75 15.96
N LEU A 6 8.29 31.34 16.81
CA LEU A 6 8.39 29.96 17.31
C LEU A 6 7.23 29.57 18.25
N LYS A 7 6.59 30.54 18.91
CA LYS A 7 5.43 30.28 19.80
C LYS A 7 4.18 29.85 19.02
N ALA A 8 4.13 30.14 17.71
CA ALA A 8 3.04 29.70 16.83
C ALA A 8 3.17 28.24 16.35
N LEU A 9 4.28 27.57 16.66
CA LEU A 9 4.51 26.17 16.26
C LEU A 9 4.04 25.21 17.35
N THR A 10 3.35 24.14 16.94
CA THR A 10 2.92 23.08 17.85
C THR A 10 4.14 22.32 18.40
N LEU A 11 4.03 21.81 19.63
CA LEU A 11 5.05 20.91 20.18
C LEU A 11 4.99 19.56 19.47
N CYS A 12 6.15 18.96 19.24
CA CYS A 12 6.28 17.72 18.49
C CYS A 12 5.50 16.55 19.10
N GLY A 13 5.51 16.41 20.43
CA GLY A 13 4.74 15.40 21.16
C GLY A 13 5.05 13.93 20.82
N ALA A 14 6.12 13.63 20.08
CA ALA A 14 6.50 12.24 19.77
C ALA A 14 7.16 11.57 20.98
N LYS A 15 6.94 10.27 21.18
CA LYS A 15 7.54 9.52 22.29
C LYS A 15 9.07 9.48 22.14
N THR A 16 9.79 10.00 23.13
CA THR A 16 11.25 9.96 23.19
C THR A 16 11.76 8.62 23.73
N ARG A 17 13.07 8.38 23.69
CA ARG A 17 13.68 7.16 24.26
C ARG A 17 13.43 7.00 25.76
N SER A 18 13.26 8.11 26.50
CA SER A 18 12.92 8.09 27.93
C SER A 18 11.44 7.89 28.20
N GLY A 19 10.60 7.72 27.17
CA GLY A 19 9.15 7.50 27.32
C GLY A 19 8.30 8.77 27.32
N GLU A 20 8.91 9.93 27.59
CA GLU A 20 8.24 11.23 27.66
C GLU A 20 7.93 11.83 26.27
N PRO A 21 6.90 12.70 26.15
CA PRO A 21 6.58 13.38 24.90
C PRO A 21 7.67 14.42 24.53
N CYS A 22 7.98 14.51 23.24
CA CYS A 22 9.00 15.41 22.73
C CYS A 22 8.56 16.87 22.88
N LYS A 23 9.34 17.64 23.64
CA LYS A 23 9.14 19.07 23.92
C LYS A 23 9.73 20.01 22.85
N ARG A 24 10.29 19.49 21.76
CA ARG A 24 10.81 20.33 20.66
C ARG A 24 9.66 20.88 19.83
N TYR A 25 9.81 22.10 19.30
CA TYR A 25 8.86 22.64 18.33
C TYR A 25 8.82 21.78 17.05
N GLY A 26 7.61 21.54 16.58
CA GLY A 26 7.30 20.90 15.31
C GLY A 26 7.43 21.87 14.13
N ASN A 27 7.10 21.36 12.94
CA ASN A 27 6.92 22.19 11.75
C ASN A 27 5.42 22.48 11.52
N LYS A 28 5.11 23.35 10.55
CA LYS A 28 3.72 23.65 10.16
C LYS A 28 3.06 22.54 9.34
N THR A 29 3.84 21.66 8.72
CA THR A 29 3.33 20.66 7.75
C THR A 29 2.74 19.43 8.41
N ASN A 30 3.43 18.84 9.38
CA ASN A 30 3.05 17.61 10.06
C ASN A 30 3.15 17.70 11.59
N GLY A 31 3.52 18.87 12.13
CA GLY A 31 3.61 19.10 13.57
C GLY A 31 4.76 18.37 14.27
N ARG A 32 5.64 17.65 13.56
CA ARG A 32 6.78 16.92 14.16
C ARG A 32 8.08 17.69 14.02
N CYS A 33 8.99 17.50 14.97
CA CYS A 33 10.32 18.12 14.91
C CYS A 33 11.25 17.37 13.96
N LYS A 34 12.39 17.98 13.58
CA LYS A 34 13.35 17.38 12.64
C LYS A 34 13.84 15.97 13.03
N LEU A 35 13.85 15.63 14.32
CA LEU A 35 14.28 14.33 14.82
C LEU A 35 13.17 13.26 14.82
N HIS A 36 11.91 13.66 14.77
CA HIS A 36 10.76 12.76 14.86
C HIS A 36 9.91 12.80 13.59
N GLY A 37 10.56 12.94 12.43
CA GLY A 37 9.87 12.91 11.13
C GLY A 37 9.40 14.28 10.63
N GLY A 38 9.78 15.39 11.25
CA GLY A 38 9.50 16.74 10.76
C GLY A 38 10.17 17.08 9.42
N ARG A 39 11.17 16.28 8.99
CA ARG A 39 11.73 16.37 7.63
C ARG A 39 11.17 15.30 6.69
N SER A 40 10.36 14.38 7.21
CA SER A 40 9.76 13.33 6.39
C SER A 40 8.62 13.92 5.59
N THR A 41 8.67 13.73 4.28
CA THR A 41 7.58 14.08 3.35
C THR A 41 6.63 12.90 3.11
N GLY A 42 6.82 11.80 3.83
CA GLY A 42 6.10 10.55 3.58
C GLY A 42 6.57 9.85 2.30
N ALA A 43 6.00 8.68 2.03
CA ALA A 43 6.24 7.98 0.78
C ALA A 43 5.45 8.63 -0.35
N LYS A 44 6.15 8.95 -1.45
CA LYS A 44 5.54 9.59 -2.63
C LYS A 44 5.04 8.58 -3.66
N THR A 45 5.76 7.47 -3.83
CA THR A 45 5.43 6.42 -4.81
C THR A 45 4.36 5.46 -4.28
N LYS A 46 3.65 4.76 -5.19
CA LYS A 46 2.66 3.74 -4.82
C LYS A 46 3.32 2.62 -3.99
N GLU A 47 4.49 2.13 -4.39
CA GLU A 47 5.25 1.10 -3.68
C GLU A 47 5.74 1.58 -2.32
N GLY A 48 6.22 2.83 -2.26
CA GLY A 48 6.62 3.43 -1.00
C GLY A 48 5.44 3.53 -0.04
N LYS A 49 4.25 3.89 -0.55
CA LYS A 49 3.01 3.93 0.25
C LYS A 49 2.59 2.53 0.68
N LEU A 50 2.70 1.52 -0.17
CA LEU A 50 2.43 0.11 0.18
C LEU A 50 3.37 -0.37 1.28
N LYS A 51 4.68 -0.14 1.13
CA LYS A 51 5.70 -0.44 2.15
C LYS A 51 5.43 0.30 3.46
N VAL A 52 5.05 1.57 3.39
CA VAL A 52 4.68 2.36 4.57
C VAL A 52 3.35 1.90 5.18
N ARG A 53 2.37 1.38 4.42
CA ARG A 53 1.13 0.81 4.97
C ARG A 53 1.39 -0.44 5.83
N LEU A 54 2.52 -1.10 5.62
CA LEU A 54 2.97 -2.22 6.46
C LEU A 54 3.78 -1.79 7.68
N ASN A 55 4.42 -0.61 7.62
CA ASN A 55 5.18 -0.08 8.74
C ASN A 55 4.37 0.20 10.02
N PRO A 56 3.08 0.61 10.01
CA PRO A 56 2.27 0.65 11.21
C PRO A 56 1.85 -0.78 11.58
N LEU A 57 2.82 -1.58 12.04
CA LEU A 57 2.72 -2.62 13.06
C LEU A 57 1.30 -3.19 13.16
N LEU A 58 0.85 -3.83 12.09
CA LEU A 58 -0.34 -4.65 12.13
C LEU A 58 0.01 -5.91 12.88
N ASN A 59 -0.98 -6.48 13.55
CA ASN A 59 -0.92 -7.86 13.96
C ASN A 59 -0.46 -8.68 12.74
N SER A 60 0.75 -9.23 12.78
CA SER A 60 1.38 -9.94 11.65
C SER A 60 0.46 -11.02 11.11
N PHE A 61 -0.24 -11.69 12.03
CA PHE A 61 -1.30 -12.64 11.72
C PHE A 61 -2.45 -12.03 10.92
N SER A 62 -2.95 -10.84 11.28
CA SER A 62 -4.01 -10.16 10.50
C SER A 62 -3.54 -9.74 9.11
N TRP A 63 -2.28 -9.32 8.97
CA TRP A 63 -1.71 -9.05 7.64
C TRP A 63 -1.63 -10.33 6.81
N PHE A 64 -1.14 -11.42 7.41
CA PHE A 64 -1.02 -12.72 6.77
C PHE A 64 -2.38 -13.23 6.30
N VAL A 65 -3.40 -13.20 7.15
CA VAL A 65 -4.78 -13.58 6.82
C VAL A 65 -5.37 -12.70 5.71
N ASP A 66 -5.29 -11.38 5.83
CA ASP A 66 -5.85 -10.43 4.84
C ASP A 66 -5.22 -10.60 3.43
N ASN A 67 -3.92 -10.93 3.36
CA ASN A 67 -3.18 -10.97 2.09
C ASN A 67 -3.03 -12.37 1.48
N HIS A 68 -3.01 -13.44 2.28
CA HIS A 68 -2.87 -14.81 1.76
C HIS A 68 -4.18 -15.56 1.68
N PHE A 69 -5.13 -15.30 2.59
CA PHE A 69 -6.38 -16.07 2.66
C PHE A 69 -7.57 -15.27 2.15
N GLU A 70 -7.79 -14.06 2.69
CA GLU A 70 -8.95 -13.27 2.31
C GLU A 70 -8.76 -12.50 1.02
N LEU A 71 -7.51 -12.34 0.56
CA LEU A 71 -7.13 -11.63 -0.67
C LEU A 71 -7.98 -10.36 -0.84
N LYS A 72 -7.99 -9.48 0.18
CA LYS A 72 -8.85 -8.28 0.21
C LYS A 72 -8.46 -7.26 -0.87
N ILE A 73 -8.84 -7.55 -2.11
CA ILE A 73 -8.72 -6.67 -3.26
C ILE A 73 -9.89 -5.69 -3.17
N THR A 74 -9.57 -4.40 -3.12
CA THR A 74 -10.61 -3.37 -3.10
C THR A 74 -11.26 -3.26 -4.47
N LYS A 75 -12.54 -2.87 -4.51
CA LYS A 75 -13.24 -2.57 -5.77
C LYS A 75 -12.47 -1.55 -6.63
N GLU A 76 -11.79 -0.60 -5.99
CA GLU A 76 -10.92 0.38 -6.66
C GLU A 76 -9.76 -0.30 -7.41
N ILE A 77 -9.05 -1.25 -6.80
CA ILE A 77 -7.96 -1.99 -7.46
C ILE A 77 -8.52 -2.79 -8.64
N ALA A 78 -9.67 -3.45 -8.46
CA ALA A 78 -10.33 -4.21 -9.51
C ALA A 78 -10.72 -3.36 -10.72
N ASN A 79 -11.39 -2.23 -10.46
CA ASN A 79 -11.82 -1.32 -11.51
C ASN A 79 -10.61 -0.71 -12.25
N ASN A 80 -9.57 -0.31 -11.52
CA ASN A 80 -8.37 0.27 -12.11
C ASN A 80 -7.62 -0.75 -12.98
N ALA A 81 -7.46 -1.99 -12.51
CA ALA A 81 -6.81 -3.04 -13.28
C ALA A 81 -7.59 -3.36 -14.56
N MET A 82 -8.92 -3.50 -14.47
CA MET A 82 -9.77 -3.79 -15.62
C MET A 82 -9.74 -2.65 -16.64
N ALA A 83 -9.85 -1.39 -16.20
CA ALA A 83 -9.75 -0.23 -17.07
C ALA A 83 -8.37 -0.15 -17.76
N ALA A 84 -7.29 -0.39 -17.01
CA ALA A 84 -5.95 -0.41 -17.57
C ALA A 84 -5.78 -1.51 -18.63
N TYR A 85 -6.28 -2.73 -18.36
CA TYR A 85 -6.26 -3.82 -19.32
C TYR A 85 -7.06 -3.51 -20.59
N ILE A 86 -8.29 -2.99 -20.48
CA ILE A 86 -9.11 -2.62 -21.64
C ILE A 86 -8.38 -1.60 -22.51
N ASN A 87 -7.79 -0.56 -21.90
CA ASN A 87 -7.02 0.44 -22.64
C ASN A 87 -5.78 -0.17 -23.32
N LEU A 88 -5.07 -1.09 -22.65
CA LEU A 88 -3.94 -1.80 -23.27
C LEU A 88 -4.40 -2.65 -24.46
N LYS A 89 -5.54 -3.31 -24.34
CA LYS A 89 -6.14 -4.13 -25.42
C LYS A 89 -6.49 -3.27 -26.62
N GLU A 90 -7.17 -2.14 -26.41
CA GLU A 90 -7.48 -1.18 -27.47
C GLU A 90 -6.22 -0.65 -28.17
N LEU A 91 -5.19 -0.26 -27.40
CA LEU A 91 -3.92 0.21 -27.96
C LEU A 91 -3.20 -0.88 -28.75
N SER A 92 -3.29 -2.15 -28.34
CA SER A 92 -2.66 -3.28 -29.02
C SER A 92 -3.21 -3.51 -30.44
N HIS A 93 -4.46 -3.11 -30.68
CA HIS A 93 -5.11 -3.17 -31.99
C HIS A 93 -5.00 -1.85 -32.78
N SER A 94 -4.42 -0.81 -32.18
CA SER A 94 -4.29 0.50 -32.80
C SER A 94 -3.01 0.60 -33.64
N ASN A 95 -3.09 1.28 -34.80
CA ASN A 95 -1.92 1.59 -35.64
C ASN A 95 -1.31 2.97 -35.31
N GLN A 96 -1.58 3.50 -34.11
CA GLN A 96 -1.10 4.82 -33.72
C GLN A 96 0.39 4.76 -33.36
N LYS A 97 1.19 5.68 -33.89
CA LYS A 97 2.63 5.78 -33.54
C LYS A 97 2.87 6.03 -32.04
N THR A 98 1.89 6.61 -31.36
CA THR A 98 1.93 6.90 -29.91
C THR A 98 1.47 5.72 -29.04
N ALA A 99 1.02 4.60 -29.63
CA ALA A 99 0.43 3.50 -28.88
C ALA A 99 1.39 2.92 -27.82
N TYR A 100 2.67 2.74 -28.17
CA TYR A 100 3.68 2.26 -27.21
C TYR A 100 3.83 3.20 -26.01
N THR A 101 4.02 4.50 -26.26
CA THR A 101 4.20 5.50 -25.21
C THR A 101 2.97 5.60 -24.30
N ASN A 102 1.76 5.51 -24.88
CA ASN A 102 0.51 5.49 -24.13
C ASN A 102 0.40 4.23 -23.28
N ALA A 103 0.75 3.06 -23.83
CA ALA A 103 0.77 1.80 -23.09
C ALA A 103 1.74 1.86 -21.91
N MET A 104 2.96 2.39 -22.11
CA MET A 104 3.93 2.56 -21.03
C MET A 104 3.46 3.55 -19.96
N THR A 105 2.70 4.58 -20.34
CA THR A 105 2.09 5.53 -19.39
C THR A 105 1.02 4.83 -18.54
N ILE A 106 0.18 4.00 -19.15
CA ILE A 106 -0.82 3.18 -18.44
C ILE A 106 -0.13 2.23 -17.47
N VAL A 107 0.93 1.54 -17.90
CA VAL A 107 1.67 0.63 -17.02
C VAL A 107 2.35 1.41 -15.88
N GLU A 108 2.97 2.56 -16.17
CA GLU A 108 3.56 3.42 -15.15
C GLU A 108 2.54 3.88 -14.09
N GLU A 109 1.29 4.06 -14.48
CA GLU A 109 0.24 4.42 -13.53
C GLU A 109 -0.30 3.20 -12.78
N PHE A 110 -0.60 2.10 -13.48
CA PHE A 110 -1.41 0.98 -12.98
C PHE A 110 -0.66 -0.35 -12.79
N ARG A 111 0.67 -0.37 -12.83
CA ARG A 111 1.46 -1.62 -12.68
C ARG A 111 1.08 -2.47 -11.47
N VAL A 112 0.80 -1.84 -10.33
CA VAL A 112 0.48 -2.57 -9.09
C VAL A 112 -0.85 -3.29 -9.25
N GLU A 113 -1.85 -2.60 -9.78
CA GLU A 113 -3.18 -3.12 -10.03
C GLU A 113 -3.15 -4.23 -11.09
N LEU A 114 -2.44 -4.02 -12.20
CA LEU A 114 -2.21 -5.01 -13.24
C LEU A 114 -1.53 -6.27 -12.69
N GLU A 115 -0.46 -6.11 -11.90
CA GLU A 115 0.26 -7.23 -11.28
C GLU A 115 -0.57 -8.00 -10.26
N THR A 116 -1.43 -7.29 -9.53
CA THR A 116 -2.33 -7.89 -8.53
C THR A 116 -3.39 -8.78 -9.20
N LEU A 117 -3.88 -8.39 -10.38
CA LEU A 117 -5.06 -8.98 -11.02
C LEU A 117 -4.82 -9.66 -12.36
N LYS A 118 -3.59 -9.70 -12.91
CA LYS A 118 -3.32 -10.30 -14.22
C LYS A 118 -3.85 -11.73 -14.38
N TYR A 119 -3.75 -12.56 -13.33
CA TYR A 119 -4.26 -13.94 -13.37
C TYR A 119 -5.79 -14.01 -13.26
N TYR A 120 -6.39 -13.11 -12.48
CA TYR A 120 -7.84 -12.98 -12.42
C TYR A 120 -8.38 -12.55 -13.79
N ILE A 121 -7.78 -11.53 -14.42
CA ILE A 121 -8.16 -11.09 -15.75
C ILE A 121 -8.00 -12.24 -16.76
N ALA A 122 -6.89 -12.98 -16.70
CA ALA A 122 -6.65 -14.13 -17.58
C ALA A 122 -7.68 -15.27 -17.40
N GLU A 123 -8.18 -15.49 -16.18
CA GLU A 123 -9.22 -16.49 -15.91
C GLU A 123 -10.51 -16.21 -16.67
N TYR A 124 -10.87 -14.93 -16.87
CA TYR A 124 -12.10 -14.53 -17.56
C TYR A 124 -11.90 -14.14 -19.03
N GLU A 125 -10.78 -13.50 -19.38
CA GLU A 125 -10.51 -12.98 -20.74
C GLU A 125 -9.63 -13.93 -21.58
N GLY A 126 -9.03 -14.94 -20.97
CA GLY A 126 -8.15 -15.90 -21.63
C GLY A 126 -6.66 -15.58 -21.52
N SER A 127 -5.83 -16.49 -22.04
CA SER A 127 -4.36 -16.42 -21.94
C SER A 127 -3.76 -15.20 -22.65
N ASP A 128 -4.39 -14.71 -23.72
CA ASP A 128 -3.89 -13.57 -24.49
C ASP A 128 -3.89 -12.29 -23.65
N ALA A 129 -4.86 -12.15 -22.73
CA ALA A 129 -4.88 -11.04 -21.78
C ALA A 129 -3.66 -11.08 -20.86
N LEU A 130 -3.28 -12.27 -20.38
CA LEU A 130 -2.07 -12.44 -19.57
C LEU A 130 -0.82 -12.08 -20.37
N VAL A 131 -0.71 -12.56 -21.61
CA VAL A 131 0.44 -12.28 -22.48
C VAL A 131 0.58 -10.77 -22.72
N LEU A 132 -0.52 -10.08 -23.02
CA LEU A 132 -0.52 -8.63 -23.21
C LEU A 132 -0.09 -7.88 -21.95
N ILE A 133 -0.71 -8.19 -20.80
CA ILE A 133 -0.40 -7.53 -19.53
C ILE A 133 1.05 -7.79 -19.13
N GLN A 134 1.50 -9.05 -19.16
CA GLN A 134 2.86 -9.42 -18.78
C GLN A 134 3.91 -8.80 -19.69
N SER A 135 3.67 -8.78 -21.02
CA SER A 135 4.59 -8.13 -21.96
C SER A 135 4.73 -6.64 -21.67
N ALA A 136 3.62 -5.95 -21.40
CA ALA A 136 3.63 -4.52 -21.11
C ALA A 136 4.38 -4.21 -19.80
N LEU A 137 4.17 -5.04 -18.75
CA LEU A 137 4.89 -4.95 -17.48
C LEU A 137 6.40 -5.18 -17.65
N ASP A 138 6.78 -6.25 -18.36
CA ASP A 138 8.18 -6.61 -18.59
C ASP A 138 8.93 -5.52 -19.35
N HIS A 139 8.32 -4.93 -20.38
CA HIS A 139 8.89 -3.81 -21.13
C HIS A 139 9.10 -2.59 -20.23
N TYR A 140 8.10 -2.22 -19.43
CA TYR A 140 8.22 -1.13 -18.48
C TYR A 140 9.36 -1.35 -17.47
N TYR A 141 9.49 -2.57 -16.93
CA TYR A 141 10.55 -2.89 -15.96
C TYR A 141 11.95 -2.86 -16.59
N LYS A 142 12.10 -3.35 -17.83
CA LYS A 142 13.35 -3.25 -18.59
C LYS A 142 13.74 -1.79 -18.82
N ASP A 143 12.79 -0.97 -19.28
CA ASP A 143 13.06 0.44 -19.63
C ASP A 143 13.40 1.29 -18.40
N LYS A 144 12.79 1.02 -17.25
CA LYS A 144 13.00 1.79 -16.01
C LYS A 144 14.10 1.20 -15.10
N GLY A 145 14.66 0.04 -15.43
CA GLY A 145 15.59 -0.69 -14.56
C GLY A 145 15.00 -1.00 -13.18
N SER A 146 13.69 -1.22 -13.13
CA SER A 146 12.94 -1.37 -11.88
C SER A 146 12.91 -2.83 -11.41
N GLU A 147 13.01 -3.06 -10.11
CA GLU A 147 12.86 -4.40 -9.53
C GLU A 147 11.40 -4.86 -9.68
N HIS A 148 11.15 -5.81 -10.60
CA HIS A 148 9.83 -6.36 -10.92
C HIS A 148 9.05 -6.83 -9.68
N LEU A 149 9.72 -7.29 -8.62
CA LEU A 149 9.09 -8.14 -7.60
C LEU A 149 8.97 -7.52 -6.19
N TYR A 150 9.50 -6.32 -5.94
CA TYR A 150 9.64 -5.85 -4.55
C TYR A 150 8.28 -5.57 -3.87
N PHE A 151 7.27 -5.14 -4.63
CA PHE A 151 5.96 -4.82 -4.07
C PHE A 151 5.07 -6.06 -3.85
N HIS A 152 5.35 -7.22 -4.46
CA HIS A 152 4.56 -8.45 -4.25
C HIS A 152 4.64 -8.97 -2.81
N VAL A 153 5.70 -8.62 -2.07
CA VAL A 153 5.80 -8.87 -0.62
C VAL A 153 4.76 -8.07 0.18
N HIS A 154 4.13 -7.07 -0.45
CA HIS A 154 3.34 -6.05 0.20
C HIS A 154 1.92 -5.91 -0.34
N THR A 155 1.60 -6.64 -1.41
CA THR A 155 0.30 -6.60 -2.09
C THR A 155 -0.26 -8.01 -2.20
N PRO A 156 -1.57 -8.19 -1.97
CA PRO A 156 -2.20 -9.46 -2.32
C PRO A 156 -2.06 -9.66 -3.82
N MET A 157 -1.84 -10.90 -4.26
CA MET A 157 -1.87 -11.27 -5.67
C MET A 157 -2.94 -12.34 -5.83
N TYR A 158 -3.81 -12.17 -6.82
CA TYR A 158 -4.71 -13.26 -7.17
C TYR A 158 -3.84 -14.42 -7.70
N PRO A 159 -3.80 -15.58 -7.02
CA PRO A 159 -2.88 -16.64 -7.39
C PRO A 159 -3.30 -17.28 -8.71
N ALA A 160 -2.33 -17.66 -9.53
CA ALA A 160 -2.60 -18.60 -10.61
C ALA A 160 -3.09 -19.94 -10.00
N PRO A 161 -4.06 -20.65 -10.62
CA PRO A 161 -4.73 -21.80 -10.01
C PRO A 161 -3.79 -22.88 -9.44
N LEU A 162 -2.63 -23.11 -10.08
CA LEU A 162 -1.64 -24.11 -9.66
C LEU A 162 -0.70 -23.63 -8.54
N PHE A 163 -0.54 -22.32 -8.35
CA PHE A 163 0.44 -21.73 -7.44
C PHE A 163 -0.19 -21.18 -6.16
N ASN A 164 -1.45 -21.52 -5.90
CA ASN A 164 -2.14 -21.18 -4.67
C ASN A 164 -1.70 -22.12 -3.53
N GLN A 165 -0.47 -21.97 -3.05
CA GLN A 165 0.00 -22.70 -1.87
C GLN A 165 -0.59 -22.08 -0.60
N SER A 166 -1.34 -22.87 0.16
CA SER A 166 -1.87 -22.47 1.48
C SER A 166 -0.79 -22.35 2.55
N LEU A 167 0.38 -22.98 2.31
CA LEU A 167 1.54 -22.94 3.19
C LEU A 167 2.61 -22.00 2.61
N LEU A 168 3.21 -21.19 3.48
CA LEU A 168 4.35 -20.36 3.11
C LEU A 168 5.55 -21.23 2.74
N SER A 169 6.24 -20.86 1.67
CA SER A 169 7.58 -21.38 1.39
C SER A 169 8.54 -21.09 2.55
N ASN A 170 9.62 -21.88 2.67
CA ASN A 170 10.64 -21.67 3.71
C ASN A 170 11.18 -20.23 3.74
N ALA A 171 11.34 -19.61 2.57
CA ALA A 171 11.80 -18.22 2.45
C ALA A 171 10.77 -17.21 2.97
N GLN A 172 9.48 -17.37 2.60
CA GLN A 172 8.40 -16.51 3.08
C GLN A 172 8.20 -16.68 4.59
N HIS A 173 8.26 -17.91 5.09
CA HIS A 173 8.13 -18.20 6.52
C HIS A 173 9.26 -17.55 7.32
N LYS A 174 10.52 -17.65 6.86
CA LYS A 174 11.65 -16.93 7.47
C LYS A 174 11.40 -15.42 7.51
N LYS A 175 10.83 -14.85 6.44
CA LYS A 175 10.52 -13.42 6.39
C LYS A 175 9.42 -13.00 7.35
N HIS A 176 8.39 -13.83 7.48
CA HIS A 176 7.31 -13.63 8.45
C HIS A 176 7.85 -13.65 9.88
N ILE A 177 8.71 -14.63 10.22
CA ILE A 177 9.36 -14.72 11.53
C ILE A 177 10.21 -13.47 11.82
N GLU A 178 10.98 -12.97 10.85
CA GLU A 178 11.74 -11.71 11.01
C GLU A 178 10.81 -10.52 11.35
N TRP A 179 9.62 -10.47 10.77
CA TRP A 179 8.61 -9.44 11.07
C TRP A 179 7.99 -9.61 12.45
N ASP A 180 7.70 -10.84 12.85
CA ASP A 180 7.17 -11.15 14.18
C ASP A 180 8.14 -10.74 15.28
N ILE A 181 9.42 -11.10 15.14
CA ILE A 181 10.50 -10.72 16.08
C ILE A 181 10.63 -9.19 16.17
N LYS A 182 10.60 -8.49 15.03
CA LYS A 182 10.63 -7.02 14.99
C LYS A 182 9.39 -6.39 15.62
N THR A 183 8.24 -7.04 15.53
CA THR A 183 7.00 -6.56 16.13
C THR A 183 7.01 -6.75 17.63
N LEU A 184 7.38 -7.94 18.11
CA LEU A 184 7.54 -8.26 19.53
C LEU A 184 8.52 -7.30 20.22
N SER A 185 9.71 -7.11 19.64
CA SER A 185 10.71 -6.18 20.19
C SER A 185 10.25 -4.73 20.26
N LYS A 186 9.38 -4.28 19.34
CA LYS A 186 8.87 -2.90 19.32
C LYS A 186 7.61 -2.68 20.17
N LYS A 187 6.76 -3.70 20.33
CA LYS A 187 5.42 -3.57 20.91
C LYS A 187 5.22 -4.33 22.21
N GLY A 188 6.10 -5.27 22.53
CA GLY A 188 5.94 -6.20 23.64
C GLY A 188 5.09 -7.42 23.28
N MET A 189 5.10 -8.40 24.19
CA MET A 189 4.30 -9.62 24.08
C MET A 189 2.80 -9.28 24.12
N PHE A 190 1.97 -10.04 23.41
CA PHE A 190 0.51 -9.87 23.33
C PHE A 190 0.00 -8.59 22.64
N TYR A 191 0.82 -7.90 21.86
CA TYR A 191 0.33 -6.81 21.03
C TYR A 191 -0.62 -7.34 19.94
N SER A 192 -1.93 -7.12 20.11
CA SER A 192 -2.98 -7.58 19.19
C SER A 192 -3.21 -6.68 17.96
N GLY A 193 -2.36 -5.66 17.75
CA GLY A 193 -2.56 -4.68 16.69
C GLY A 193 -3.79 -3.80 16.92
N ARG A 194 -4.02 -2.82 16.04
CA ARG A 194 -5.37 -2.26 15.90
C ARG A 194 -6.18 -3.22 15.05
N PHE A 195 -7.25 -3.79 15.60
CA PHE A 195 -8.22 -4.53 14.80
C PHE A 195 -8.78 -3.62 13.71
N LYS A 196 -8.74 -4.09 12.47
CA LYS A 196 -9.33 -3.41 11.33
C LYS A 196 -10.84 -3.49 11.50
N GLN A 197 -11.47 -2.33 11.75
CA GLN A 197 -12.92 -2.25 11.84
C GLN A 197 -13.55 -2.68 10.50
N SER A 198 -14.60 -3.51 10.57
CA SER A 198 -15.41 -3.86 9.40
C SER A 198 -16.06 -2.61 8.80
N ASP A 199 -16.49 -2.69 7.54
CA ASP A 199 -17.10 -1.54 6.87
C ASP A 199 -18.34 -1.02 7.63
N ASN A 200 -19.16 -1.93 8.15
CA ASN A 200 -20.30 -1.59 9.02
C ASN A 200 -19.87 -0.85 10.29
N MET A 201 -18.78 -1.29 10.95
CA MET A 201 -18.25 -0.61 12.14
C MET A 201 -17.70 0.78 11.81
N ARG A 202 -17.07 0.95 10.65
CA ARG A 202 -16.56 2.26 10.19
C ARG A 202 -17.71 3.21 9.90
N GLU A 203 -18.74 2.74 9.22
CA GLU A 203 -19.91 3.54 8.89
C GLU A 203 -20.67 3.96 10.15
N LEU A 204 -20.88 3.04 11.10
CA LEU A 204 -21.47 3.36 12.40
C LEU A 204 -20.65 4.42 13.14
N LYS A 205 -19.31 4.28 13.16
CA LYS A 205 -18.43 5.25 13.81
C LYS A 205 -18.47 6.62 13.14
N LYS A 206 -18.59 6.66 11.80
CA LYS A 206 -18.79 7.91 11.05
C LYS A 206 -20.10 8.58 11.45
N ARG A 207 -21.20 7.83 11.44
CA ARG A 207 -22.53 8.32 11.89
C ARG A 207 -22.50 8.85 13.32
N ILE A 208 -21.87 8.13 14.25
CA ILE A 208 -21.72 8.58 15.64
C ILE A 208 -20.98 9.92 15.70
N LYS A 209 -19.89 10.06 14.94
CA LYS A 209 -19.11 11.31 14.91
C LYS A 209 -19.94 12.46 14.34
N ASP A 210 -20.67 12.22 13.26
CA ASP A 210 -21.52 13.24 12.63
C ASP A 210 -22.61 13.72 13.62
N LEU A 211 -23.25 12.79 14.34
CA LEU A 211 -24.22 13.10 15.40
C LEU A 211 -23.62 13.87 16.58
N GLN A 212 -22.40 13.52 16.99
CA GLN A 212 -21.69 14.23 18.07
C GLN A 212 -21.33 15.66 17.68
N THR A 213 -21.09 15.91 16.40
CA THR A 213 -20.74 17.25 15.90
C THR A 213 -21.99 18.15 15.87
N ILE A 214 -23.14 17.59 15.49
CA ILE A 214 -24.45 18.25 15.52
C ILE A 214 -24.89 18.58 16.96
N ALA A 215 -24.57 17.71 17.93
CA ALA A 215 -24.91 17.94 19.34
C ALA A 215 -24.04 19.02 20.04
N THR A 216 -23.01 19.53 19.37
CA THR A 216 -22.10 20.57 19.89
C THR A 216 -22.26 21.94 19.23
N GLU A 217 -23.20 22.06 18.28
CA GLU A 217 -23.68 23.32 17.69
C GLU A 217 -25.00 23.75 18.36
#